data_AF-A0A4R2LD81-F1
#
_entry.id   AF-A0A4R2LD81-F1
#
_cell.length_a   1.000
_cell.length_b   1.000
_cell.length_c   1.000
_cell.angle_alpha   90.00
_cell.angle_beta   90.00
_cell.angle_gamma   90.00
#
_symmetry.space_group_name_H-M   'P 1'
#
loop_
_entity.id
_entity.type
_entity.pdbx_description
1 polymer ?
#
loop_
_entity_poly.entity_id
_entity_poly.type
_entity_poly.pdbx_seq_one_letter_code
_entity_poly.pdbx_strand_id
1 'polypeptide(L)'
;MDKRKKWLLAGCIVVTGVTAVLWLKGYFEVKEPIRVLERNPPGMGDKEIQMEFQTDQGSFPVNLKLAERSYREDEMETIFDQGCVWLDSVWLGENTSSQTVIYNLYFPTEVETLGLAVRWETESYRWVQNDGTITDEAREMAPLDTTVRAVLSYGDKEQIVDYPIRIIPPEKDEETVLKESVAKALERLQSDQKTEAEFVLPENIGETALTWYGKDIPIWPKVFVFGNLCLILLYFCQEERRMQYFKNREDGLRQDYPEIVYRLVLLIGSGMTVRAAWEKISSDYQNWRERTGKNRWGYEEMETAVREMNYGIPELKAYENFGKRCGTQGYIRLASLLVQQVRRGARGMNQLLVQEVGEAEVLRRENARKSAEEAGTRLILPMVLLMTVVFAILMIPAFLSMNL
;
A
#
# COMPACT_ATOMS: atom_id res chain seq x y z
N MET A 1 -8.72 -48.70 -29.16
CA MET A 1 -8.37 -48.80 -27.72
C MET A 1 -6.95 -48.27 -27.55
N ASP A 2 -6.84 -47.00 -27.18
CA ASP A 2 -5.70 -46.13 -27.49
C ASP A 2 -4.39 -46.50 -26.79
N LYS A 3 -3.28 -46.31 -27.52
CA LYS A 3 -1.90 -46.50 -27.05
C LYS A 3 -1.61 -45.79 -25.71
N ARG A 4 -2.33 -44.69 -25.40
CA ARG A 4 -2.22 -43.98 -24.11
C ARG A 4 -2.67 -44.82 -22.90
N LYS A 5 -3.70 -45.67 -23.03
CA LYS A 5 -4.16 -46.53 -21.92
C LYS A 5 -3.17 -47.64 -21.57
N LYS A 6 -2.43 -48.17 -22.57
CA LYS A 6 -1.39 -49.19 -22.34
C LYS A 6 -0.17 -48.61 -21.61
N TRP A 7 0.24 -47.38 -21.94
CA TRP A 7 1.34 -46.70 -21.23
C TRP A 7 0.97 -46.35 -19.78
N LEU A 8 -0.28 -45.96 -19.51
CA LEU A 8 -0.75 -45.71 -18.15
C LEU A 8 -0.82 -46.99 -17.29
N LEU A 9 -1.31 -48.10 -17.86
CA LEU A 9 -1.34 -49.41 -17.16
C LEU A 9 0.07 -49.94 -16.88
N ALA A 10 1.01 -49.81 -17.83
CA ALA A 10 2.41 -50.18 -17.62
C ALA A 10 3.07 -49.32 -16.53
N GLY A 11 2.78 -48.01 -16.49
CA GLY A 11 3.24 -47.11 -15.44
C GLY A 11 2.72 -47.50 -14.05
N CYS A 12 1.44 -47.86 -13.92
CA CYS A 12 0.87 -48.30 -12.64
C CYS A 12 1.49 -49.60 -12.11
N ILE A 13 1.79 -50.57 -12.98
CA ILE A 13 2.41 -51.84 -12.58
C ILE A 13 3.86 -51.63 -12.10
N VAL A 14 4.60 -50.72 -12.73
CA VAL A 14 5.96 -50.37 -12.30
C VAL A 14 5.93 -49.66 -10.95
N VAL A 15 4.98 -48.72 -10.75
CA VAL A 15 4.85 -48.02 -9.46
C VAL A 15 4.44 -48.99 -8.35
N THR A 16 3.46 -49.86 -8.57
CA THR A 16 3.05 -50.85 -7.55
C THR A 16 4.15 -51.88 -7.27
N GLY A 17 4.92 -52.27 -8.28
CA GLY A 17 6.10 -53.13 -8.14
C GLY A 17 7.21 -52.46 -7.32
N VAL A 18 7.53 -51.20 -7.59
CA VAL A 18 8.54 -50.43 -6.82
C VAL A 18 8.07 -50.20 -5.39
N THR A 19 6.80 -49.87 -5.16
CA THR A 19 6.27 -49.75 -3.80
C THR A 19 6.25 -51.08 -3.07
N ALA A 20 5.93 -52.19 -3.75
CA ALA A 20 5.95 -53.52 -3.13
C ALA A 20 7.38 -53.97 -2.80
N VAL A 21 8.35 -53.66 -3.66
CA VAL A 21 9.78 -53.94 -3.39
C VAL A 21 10.30 -53.06 -2.27
N LEU A 22 9.96 -51.78 -2.22
CA LEU A 22 10.33 -50.90 -1.09
C LEU A 22 9.68 -51.35 0.21
N TRP A 23 8.42 -51.78 0.16
CA TRP A 23 7.70 -52.33 1.31
C TRP A 23 8.31 -53.66 1.78
N LEU A 24 8.64 -54.57 0.85
CA LEU A 24 9.36 -55.82 1.14
C LEU A 24 10.77 -55.56 1.68
N LYS A 25 11.49 -54.56 1.16
CA LYS A 25 12.83 -54.22 1.62
C LYS A 25 12.80 -53.66 3.05
N GLY A 26 11.80 -52.84 3.39
CA GLY A 26 11.56 -52.40 4.77
C GLY A 26 11.05 -53.51 5.70
N TYR A 27 10.38 -54.53 5.17
CA TYR A 27 9.92 -55.69 5.96
C TYR A 27 11.04 -56.69 6.27
N PHE A 28 12.04 -56.80 5.38
CA PHE A 28 13.18 -57.71 5.51
C PHE A 28 14.45 -57.04 6.06
N GLU A 29 14.40 -55.76 6.42
CA GLU A 29 15.53 -55.10 7.07
C GLU A 29 15.70 -55.69 8.48
N VAL A 30 16.68 -56.58 8.61
CA VAL A 30 17.06 -57.18 9.89
C VAL A 30 17.55 -56.04 10.79
N LYS A 31 16.72 -55.65 11.77
CA LYS A 31 17.09 -54.64 12.76
C LYS A 31 18.29 -55.16 13.55
N GLU A 32 19.47 -54.62 13.30
CA GLU A 32 20.64 -54.93 14.12
C GLU A 32 20.40 -54.47 15.56
N PRO A 33 20.78 -55.25 16.58
CA PRO A 33 20.59 -54.86 17.96
C PRO A 33 21.46 -53.63 18.28
N ILE A 34 20.83 -52.48 18.50
CA ILE A 34 21.50 -51.27 18.96
C ILE A 34 21.98 -51.49 20.39
N ARG A 35 23.30 -51.55 20.59
CA ARG A 35 23.91 -51.78 21.91
C ARG A 35 24.47 -50.51 22.56
N VAL A 36 24.68 -49.45 21.79
CA VAL A 36 25.29 -48.19 22.24
C VAL A 36 24.49 -47.03 21.68
N LEU A 37 24.20 -46.05 22.54
CA LEU A 37 23.57 -44.78 22.18
C LEU A 37 24.56 -43.65 22.47
N GLU A 38 24.79 -42.78 21.50
CA GLU A 38 25.57 -41.55 21.71
C GLU A 38 24.69 -40.52 22.43
N ARG A 39 25.18 -40.04 23.58
CA ARG A 39 24.57 -38.95 24.33
C ARG A 39 24.87 -37.61 23.68
N ASN A 40 23.99 -36.64 23.87
CA ASN A 40 24.28 -35.26 23.50
C ASN A 40 25.53 -34.74 24.25
N PRO A 41 26.33 -33.86 23.63
CA PRO A 41 27.38 -33.12 24.34
C PRO A 41 26.79 -32.30 25.50
N PRO A 42 27.60 -31.98 26.53
CA PRO A 42 27.13 -31.17 27.65
C PRO A 42 26.64 -29.79 27.18
N GLY A 43 25.46 -29.35 27.63
CA GLY A 43 24.85 -28.06 27.26
C GLY A 43 23.81 -28.12 26.14
N MET A 44 23.64 -29.28 25.49
CA MET A 44 22.67 -29.47 24.40
C MET A 44 21.35 -30.13 24.86
N GLY A 45 21.23 -30.44 26.15
CA GLY A 45 20.01 -30.94 26.76
C GLY A 45 19.71 -32.41 26.50
N ASP A 46 18.68 -32.92 27.19
CA ASP A 46 18.27 -34.32 27.13
C ASP A 46 17.68 -34.70 25.76
N LYS A 47 17.94 -35.93 25.32
CA LYS A 47 17.41 -36.46 24.05
C LYS A 47 16.35 -37.52 24.31
N GLU A 48 15.15 -37.32 23.78
CA GLU A 48 14.10 -38.35 23.81
C GLU A 48 14.24 -39.30 22.62
N ILE A 49 14.40 -40.60 22.90
CA ILE A 49 14.56 -41.64 21.88
C ILE A 49 13.47 -42.69 22.09
N GLN A 50 12.67 -42.94 21.05
CA GLN A 50 11.71 -44.04 21.03
C GLN A 50 12.41 -45.31 20.59
N MET A 51 12.41 -46.33 21.44
CA MET A 51 13.04 -47.63 21.19
C MET A 51 12.03 -48.75 21.38
N GLU A 52 12.40 -49.94 20.94
CA GLU A 52 11.59 -51.16 21.11
C GLU A 52 12.52 -52.29 21.56
N PHE A 53 12.18 -52.98 22.65
CA PHE A 53 12.94 -54.14 23.11
C PHE A 53 12.15 -55.41 22.85
N GLN A 54 12.85 -56.45 22.39
CA GLN A 54 12.23 -57.73 22.04
C GLN A 54 12.65 -58.82 23.03
N THR A 55 11.67 -59.52 23.59
CA THR A 55 11.85 -60.70 24.45
C THR A 55 11.10 -61.90 23.85
N ASP A 56 11.23 -63.06 24.51
CA ASP A 56 10.46 -64.28 24.23
C ASP A 56 8.93 -64.10 24.40
N GLN A 57 8.50 -63.03 25.08
CA GLN A 57 7.09 -62.70 25.33
C GLN A 57 6.52 -61.65 24.36
N GLY A 58 7.32 -61.11 23.45
CA GLY A 58 6.88 -60.12 22.47
C GLY A 58 7.82 -58.93 22.35
N SER A 59 7.37 -57.90 21.62
CA SER A 59 8.11 -56.68 21.36
C SER A 59 7.39 -55.50 22.01
N PHE A 60 8.09 -54.71 22.81
CA PHE A 60 7.51 -53.64 23.62
C PHE A 60 8.20 -52.29 23.35
N PRO A 61 7.43 -51.22 23.08
CA PRO A 61 7.99 -49.88 22.90
C PRO A 61 8.39 -49.26 24.25
N VAL A 62 9.51 -48.56 24.28
CA VAL A 62 10.03 -47.79 25.42
C VAL A 62 10.50 -46.43 24.93
N ASN A 63 10.02 -45.37 25.58
CA ASN A 63 10.55 -44.03 25.39
C ASN A 63 11.67 -43.82 26.41
N LEU A 64 12.91 -43.78 25.93
CA LEU A 64 14.07 -43.50 26.76
C LEU A 64 14.41 -42.01 26.67
N LYS A 65 14.32 -41.33 27.81
CA LYS A 65 14.92 -39.99 27.97
C LYS A 65 16.40 -40.18 28.28
N LEU A 66 17.24 -40.03 27.26
CA LEU A 66 18.68 -40.17 27.38
C LEU A 66 19.26 -38.84 27.87
N ALA A 67 19.64 -38.80 29.15
CA ALA A 67 20.32 -37.66 29.74
C ALA A 67 21.62 -37.33 29.00
N GLU A 68 21.93 -36.05 28.87
CA GLU A 68 23.18 -35.59 28.25
C GLU A 68 24.44 -36.16 28.95
N ARG A 69 25.58 -36.04 28.28
CA ARG A 69 26.88 -36.36 28.90
C ARG A 69 27.23 -35.23 29.87
N SER A 70 27.75 -35.57 31.05
CA SER A 70 28.41 -34.61 31.94
C SER A 70 29.92 -34.64 31.70
N TYR A 71 30.59 -33.49 31.88
CA TYR A 71 32.05 -33.46 31.86
C TYR A 71 32.64 -34.33 32.98
N ARG A 72 33.78 -34.96 32.68
CA ARG A 72 34.58 -35.62 33.71
C ARG A 72 35.44 -34.58 34.43
N GLU A 73 35.81 -34.82 35.68
CA GLU A 73 36.55 -33.83 36.49
C GLU A 73 37.91 -33.45 35.90
N ASP A 74 38.55 -34.35 35.16
CA ASP A 74 39.82 -34.16 34.44
C ASP A 74 39.68 -33.32 33.17
N GLU A 75 38.48 -33.23 32.59
CA GLU A 75 38.19 -32.41 31.40
C GLU A 75 37.81 -30.96 31.77
N MET A 76 37.39 -30.72 33.02
CA MET A 76 36.83 -29.44 33.46
C MET A 76 37.77 -28.25 33.28
N GLU A 77 39.05 -28.40 33.64
CA GLU A 77 40.04 -27.31 33.52
C GLU A 77 40.20 -26.87 32.07
N THR A 78 40.26 -27.83 31.13
CA THR A 78 40.37 -27.54 29.70
C THR A 78 39.12 -26.85 29.13
N ILE A 79 37.93 -27.22 29.61
CA ILE A 79 36.67 -26.61 29.15
C ILE A 79 36.55 -25.17 29.66
N PHE A 80 36.94 -24.94 30.90
CA PHE A 80 37.00 -23.62 31.51
C PHE A 80 37.98 -22.70 30.77
N ASP A 81 39.17 -23.19 30.44
CA ASP A 81 40.14 -22.46 29.61
C ASP A 81 39.58 -22.14 28.21
N GLN A 82 38.92 -23.09 27.56
CA GLN A 82 38.25 -22.86 26.27
C GLN A 82 37.14 -21.83 26.38
N GLY A 83 36.38 -21.84 27.48
CA GLY A 83 35.36 -20.86 27.80
C GLY A 83 35.95 -19.46 27.95
N CYS A 84 37.08 -19.33 28.64
CA CYS A 84 37.81 -18.06 28.77
C CYS A 84 38.29 -17.53 27.42
N VAL A 85 38.90 -18.39 26.59
CA VAL A 85 39.37 -18.03 25.24
C VAL A 85 38.21 -17.56 24.36
N TRP A 86 37.06 -18.24 24.45
CA TRP A 86 35.87 -17.80 23.73
C TRP A 86 35.38 -16.46 24.25
N LEU A 87 35.28 -16.29 25.57
CA LEU A 87 34.82 -15.05 26.19
C LEU A 87 35.69 -13.85 25.77
N ASP A 88 37.02 -14.01 25.80
CA ASP A 88 38.03 -13.05 25.36
C ASP A 88 37.80 -12.54 23.93
N SER A 89 37.20 -13.37 23.07
CA SER A 89 36.95 -13.03 21.67
C SER A 89 35.67 -12.22 21.44
N VAL A 90 34.71 -12.24 22.37
CA VAL A 90 33.36 -11.68 22.13
C VAL A 90 33.01 -10.52 23.08
N TRP A 91 33.57 -10.48 24.29
CA TRP A 91 33.10 -9.57 25.35
C TRP A 91 33.25 -8.06 25.03
N LEU A 92 34.21 -7.69 24.18
CA LEU A 92 34.47 -6.30 23.77
C LEU A 92 33.38 -5.73 22.85
N GLY A 93 32.54 -6.58 22.23
CA GLY A 93 31.50 -6.14 21.31
C GLY A 93 32.08 -5.38 20.11
N GLU A 94 31.68 -4.12 19.94
CA GLU A 94 32.15 -3.24 18.85
C GLU A 94 33.49 -2.53 19.17
N ASN A 95 34.00 -2.67 20.40
CA ASN A 95 35.21 -1.98 20.83
C ASN A 95 36.47 -2.69 20.35
N THR A 96 37.46 -1.92 19.89
CA THR A 96 38.73 -2.48 19.39
C THR A 96 39.67 -2.93 20.52
N SER A 97 39.57 -2.32 21.70
CA SER A 97 40.45 -2.61 22.84
C SER A 97 39.76 -2.34 24.17
N SER A 98 40.11 -3.12 25.19
CA SER A 98 39.71 -2.87 26.58
C SER A 98 40.26 -1.55 27.12
N GLN A 99 41.31 -0.98 26.51
CA GLN A 99 41.87 0.32 26.88
C GLN A 99 41.14 1.51 26.22
N THR A 100 40.18 1.25 25.35
CA THR A 100 39.51 2.25 24.51
C THR A 100 38.06 1.83 24.30
N VAL A 101 37.30 1.82 25.40
CA VAL A 101 35.88 1.45 25.37
C VAL A 101 35.03 2.69 25.16
N ILE A 102 34.31 2.74 24.04
CA ILE A 102 33.43 3.84 23.63
C ILE A 102 31.96 3.36 23.56
N TYR A 103 31.77 2.15 23.06
CA TYR A 103 30.46 1.53 22.84
C TYR A 103 30.14 0.50 23.92
N ASN A 104 28.87 0.10 24.02
CA ASN A 104 28.42 -0.90 24.98
C ASN A 104 29.20 -2.22 24.82
N LEU A 105 29.43 -2.91 25.93
CA LEU A 105 30.09 -4.21 25.99
C LEU A 105 29.06 -5.33 25.76
N TYR A 106 29.54 -6.51 25.37
CA TYR A 106 28.68 -7.67 25.15
C TYR A 106 28.87 -8.70 26.27
N PHE A 107 27.85 -8.87 27.11
CA PHE A 107 27.88 -9.78 28.25
C PHE A 107 27.00 -11.02 27.97
N PRO A 108 27.56 -12.11 27.41
CA PRO A 108 26.84 -13.35 27.20
C PRO A 108 26.48 -14.01 28.53
N THR A 109 25.33 -14.68 28.60
CA THR A 109 24.86 -15.40 29.78
C THR A 109 25.16 -16.90 29.75
N GLU A 110 25.48 -17.46 28.58
CA GLU A 110 25.79 -18.87 28.41
C GLU A 110 26.73 -19.07 27.21
N VAL A 111 27.63 -20.04 27.32
CA VAL A 111 28.46 -20.55 26.21
C VAL A 111 27.83 -21.82 25.68
N GLU A 112 26.86 -21.70 24.78
CA GLU A 112 26.04 -22.83 24.27
C GLU A 112 26.87 -24.03 23.79
N THR A 113 28.03 -23.78 23.18
CA THR A 113 28.90 -24.84 22.65
C THR A 113 29.58 -25.68 23.74
N LEU A 114 29.75 -25.12 24.94
CA LEU A 114 30.42 -25.76 26.07
C LEU A 114 29.46 -26.06 27.23
N GLY A 115 28.24 -25.51 27.21
CA GLY A 115 27.26 -25.64 28.29
C GLY A 115 27.66 -24.92 29.58
N LEU A 116 28.47 -23.86 29.48
CA LEU A 116 28.92 -23.06 30.63
C LEU A 116 27.96 -21.89 30.84
N ALA A 117 27.46 -21.71 32.05
CA ALA A 117 26.75 -20.49 32.42
C ALA A 117 27.75 -19.37 32.71
N VAL A 118 27.41 -18.14 32.34
CA VAL A 118 28.28 -16.97 32.55
C VAL A 118 27.49 -15.91 33.32
N ARG A 119 28.03 -15.51 34.47
CA ARG A 119 27.50 -14.38 35.26
C ARG A 119 28.49 -13.24 35.26
N TRP A 120 28.00 -12.04 35.03
CA TRP A 120 28.80 -10.82 35.02
C TRP A 120 28.62 -10.02 36.31
N GLU A 121 29.72 -9.57 36.89
CA GLU A 121 29.78 -8.72 38.07
C GLU A 121 30.60 -7.47 37.74
N THR A 122 29.99 -6.30 37.87
CA THR A 122 30.65 -5.02 37.60
C THR A 122 31.14 -4.40 38.91
N GLU A 123 32.37 -3.90 38.94
CA GLU A 123 32.93 -3.20 40.11
C GLU A 123 32.09 -1.97 40.51
N SER A 124 31.53 -1.27 39.53
CA SER A 124 30.62 -0.14 39.74
C SER A 124 29.46 -0.19 38.75
N TYR A 125 28.28 -0.56 39.26
CA TYR A 125 27.01 -0.55 38.50
C TYR A 125 26.65 0.85 37.96
N ARG A 126 27.23 1.90 38.57
CA ARG A 126 27.04 3.28 38.12
C ARG A 126 27.69 3.53 36.76
N TRP A 127 28.75 2.78 36.41
CA TRP A 127 29.49 3.00 35.18
C TRP A 127 29.11 2.00 34.09
N VAL A 128 29.07 0.71 34.44
CA VAL A 128 28.69 -0.37 33.54
C VAL A 128 27.62 -1.20 34.22
N GLN A 129 26.53 -1.48 33.52
CA GLN A 129 25.45 -2.32 34.01
C GLN A 129 25.74 -3.80 33.74
N ASN A 130 25.01 -4.69 34.41
CA ASN A 130 25.18 -6.15 34.28
C ASN A 130 24.79 -6.73 32.90
N ASP A 131 24.23 -5.91 32.02
CA ASP A 131 23.90 -6.24 30.63
C ASP A 131 24.97 -5.77 29.62
N GLY A 132 26.02 -5.08 30.09
CA GLY A 132 27.08 -4.50 29.26
C GLY A 132 26.83 -3.05 28.82
N THR A 133 25.73 -2.43 29.24
CA THR A 133 25.41 -1.03 28.89
C THR A 133 26.29 -0.05 29.67
N ILE A 134 26.93 0.88 28.96
CA ILE A 134 27.67 2.01 29.56
C ILE A 134 26.70 3.16 29.82
N THR A 135 26.69 3.68 31.05
CA THR A 135 25.79 4.77 31.44
C THR A 135 26.22 6.12 30.85
N ASP A 136 25.27 7.02 30.63
CA ASP A 136 25.58 8.38 30.17
C ASP A 136 26.45 9.14 31.19
N GLU A 137 26.26 8.89 32.48
CA GLU A 137 27.13 9.44 33.54
C GLU A 137 28.60 8.99 33.39
N ALA A 138 28.85 7.73 33.02
CA ALA A 138 30.21 7.26 32.75
C ALA A 138 30.83 7.92 31.52
N ARG A 139 30.02 8.21 30.49
CA ARG A 139 30.49 8.92 29.30
C ARG A 139 30.84 10.38 29.58
N GLU A 140 30.10 11.04 30.46
CA GLU A 140 30.36 12.43 30.86
C GLU A 140 31.60 12.57 31.76
N MET A 141 31.82 11.59 32.65
CA MET A 141 32.94 11.60 33.61
C MET A 141 34.22 10.93 33.09
N ALA A 142 34.19 10.36 31.89
CA ALA A 142 35.34 9.71 31.27
C ALA A 142 36.55 10.69 31.13
N PRO A 143 37.80 10.22 31.24
CA PRO A 143 38.22 8.82 31.28
C PRO A 143 38.07 8.16 32.66
N LEU A 144 37.56 6.93 32.68
CA LEU A 144 37.36 6.12 33.90
C LEU A 144 37.95 4.72 33.71
N ASP A 145 38.65 4.23 34.72
CA ASP A 145 39.15 2.85 34.79
C ASP A 145 38.25 2.04 35.73
N THR A 146 37.76 0.89 35.28
CA THR A 146 36.93 -0.02 36.08
C THR A 146 37.18 -1.47 35.68
N THR A 147 36.86 -2.42 36.55
CA THR A 147 36.97 -3.85 36.25
C THR A 147 35.59 -4.48 36.08
N VAL A 148 35.48 -5.37 35.11
CA VAL A 148 34.31 -6.23 34.91
C VAL A 148 34.75 -7.67 35.13
N ARG A 149 34.01 -8.42 35.95
CA ARG A 149 34.30 -9.80 36.30
C ARG A 149 33.32 -10.74 35.62
N ALA A 150 33.83 -11.74 34.91
CA ALA A 150 33.05 -12.86 34.39
C ALA A 150 33.24 -14.08 35.31
N VAL A 151 32.14 -14.69 35.73
CA VAL A 151 32.11 -15.93 36.51
C VAL A 151 31.51 -17.01 35.62
N LEU A 152 32.36 -17.90 35.10
CA LEU A 152 31.94 -19.08 34.38
C LEU A 152 31.60 -20.17 35.38
N SER A 153 30.42 -20.79 35.27
CA SER A 153 29.99 -21.84 36.19
C SER A 153 29.47 -23.07 35.45
N TYR A 154 29.78 -24.24 36.03
CA TYR A 154 29.26 -25.53 35.59
C TYR A 154 29.06 -26.42 36.82
N GLY A 155 27.80 -26.63 37.20
CA GLY A 155 27.45 -27.29 38.47
C GLY A 155 27.96 -26.49 39.67
N ASP A 156 28.75 -27.13 40.54
CA ASP A 156 29.31 -26.53 41.76
C ASP A 156 30.71 -25.91 41.55
N LYS A 157 31.23 -25.92 40.32
CA LYS A 157 32.55 -25.37 39.98
C LYS A 157 32.39 -24.02 39.30
N GLU A 158 33.18 -23.05 39.74
CA GLU A 158 33.21 -21.69 39.21
C GLU A 158 34.65 -21.31 38.84
N GLN A 159 34.80 -20.56 37.74
CA GLN A 159 36.04 -19.91 37.35
C GLN A 159 35.78 -18.42 37.15
N ILE A 160 36.68 -17.59 37.68
CA ILE A 160 36.54 -16.14 37.68
C ILE A 160 37.62 -15.53 36.78
N VAL A 161 37.21 -14.62 35.90
CA VAL A 161 38.11 -13.86 35.02
C VAL A 161 37.80 -12.37 35.15
N ASP A 162 38.83 -11.57 35.44
CA ASP A 162 38.71 -10.13 35.63
C ASP A 162 39.21 -9.38 34.38
N TYR A 163 38.36 -8.51 33.83
CA TYR A 163 38.59 -7.70 32.65
C TYR A 163 38.70 -6.22 33.01
N PRO A 164 39.91 -5.65 33.11
CA PRO A 164 40.09 -4.22 33.31
C PRO A 164 39.74 -3.46 32.02
N ILE A 165 38.89 -2.45 32.14
CA ILE A 165 38.47 -1.58 31.05
C ILE A 165 38.75 -0.11 31.36
N ARG A 166 39.01 0.65 30.29
CA ARG A 166 39.09 2.11 30.30
C ARG A 166 38.01 2.68 29.39
N ILE A 167 37.04 3.36 29.99
CA ILE A 167 35.97 4.07 29.29
C ILE A 167 36.51 5.44 28.89
N ILE A 168 36.40 5.78 27.61
CA ILE A 168 36.79 7.10 27.09
C ILE A 168 35.59 7.81 26.47
N PRO A 169 35.56 9.16 26.48
CA PRO A 169 34.45 9.88 25.87
C PRO A 169 34.45 9.62 24.35
N PRO A 170 33.27 9.50 23.72
CA PRO A 170 33.19 9.43 22.27
C PRO A 170 33.81 10.69 21.68
N GLU A 171 34.59 10.52 20.62
CA GLU A 171 35.17 11.64 19.87
C GLU A 171 34.02 12.50 19.33
N LYS A 172 33.79 13.66 19.96
CA LYS A 172 32.73 14.57 19.54
C LYS A 172 33.17 15.20 18.22
N ASP A 173 32.31 15.08 17.20
CA ASP A 173 32.48 15.74 15.91
C ASP A 173 32.73 17.24 16.09
N GLU A 174 33.73 17.79 15.39
CA GLU A 174 34.15 19.20 15.48
C GLU A 174 32.96 20.16 15.28
N GLU A 175 32.03 19.77 14.40
CA GLU A 175 30.80 20.53 14.13
C GLU A 175 29.88 20.64 15.36
N THR A 176 29.78 19.57 16.15
CA THR A 176 28.92 19.53 17.35
C THR A 176 29.52 20.36 18.47
N VAL A 177 30.84 20.30 18.65
CA VAL A 177 31.58 21.13 19.62
C VAL A 177 31.45 22.61 19.26
N LEU A 178 31.60 22.96 17.98
CA LEU A 178 31.43 24.33 17.52
C LEU A 178 30.00 24.83 17.78
N LYS A 179 28.96 24.06 17.45
CA LYS A 179 27.56 24.41 17.71
C LYS A 179 27.28 24.65 19.20
N GLU A 180 27.74 23.77 20.09
CA GLU A 180 27.57 23.94 21.54
C GLU A 180 28.31 25.18 22.05
N SER A 181 29.51 25.46 21.54
CA SER A 181 30.30 26.64 21.92
C SER A 181 29.64 27.95 21.48
N VAL A 182 29.07 27.97 20.26
CA VAL A 182 28.29 29.10 19.73
C VAL A 182 27.04 29.32 20.56
N ALA A 183 26.29 28.26 20.89
CA ALA A 183 25.10 28.35 21.71
C ALA A 183 25.41 28.93 23.10
N LYS A 184 26.44 28.42 23.78
CA LYS A 184 26.88 28.94 25.09
C LYS A 184 27.35 30.40 25.02
N ALA A 185 28.02 30.81 23.94
CA ALA A 185 28.43 32.20 23.76
C ALA A 185 27.23 33.13 23.54
N LEU A 186 26.24 32.70 22.76
CA LEU A 186 24.99 33.43 22.55
C LEU A 186 24.20 33.60 23.85
N GLU A 187 24.09 32.57 24.69
CA GLU A 187 23.40 32.64 25.99
C GLU A 187 24.08 33.64 26.95
N ARG A 188 25.41 33.66 26.98
CA ARG A 188 26.18 34.65 27.76
C ARG A 188 25.91 36.06 27.26
N LEU A 189 26.04 36.29 25.95
CA LEU A 189 25.78 37.59 25.35
C LEU A 189 24.33 38.06 25.54
N GLN A 190 23.35 37.16 25.50
CA GLN A 190 21.95 37.47 25.79
C GLN A 190 21.74 37.90 27.24
N SER A 191 22.47 37.28 28.17
CA SER A 191 22.42 37.63 29.59
C SER A 191 23.05 39.00 29.86
N ASP A 192 24.15 39.30 29.16
CA ASP A 192 24.90 40.56 29.31
C ASP A 192 24.21 41.74 28.61
N GLN A 193 23.60 41.53 27.44
CA GLN A 193 22.89 42.56 26.65
C GLN A 193 21.40 42.66 26.97
N LYS A 194 20.94 42.11 28.11
CA LYS A 194 19.53 42.05 28.49
C LYS A 194 18.81 43.41 28.55
N THR A 195 19.56 44.49 28.78
CA THR A 195 19.05 45.86 28.88
C THR A 195 19.16 46.67 27.60
N GLU A 196 19.85 46.16 26.57
CA GLU A 196 20.05 46.86 25.31
C GLU A 196 18.89 46.59 24.34
N ALA A 197 18.55 47.58 23.50
CA ALA A 197 17.43 47.47 22.56
C ALA A 197 17.79 46.63 21.31
N GLU A 198 19.08 46.41 21.07
CA GLU A 198 19.60 45.67 19.92
C GLU A 198 20.54 44.57 20.42
N PHE A 199 20.42 43.36 19.86
CA PHE A 199 21.25 42.21 20.20
C PHE A 199 22.37 42.05 19.17
N VAL A 200 23.62 42.21 19.60
CA VAL A 200 24.79 42.14 18.73
C VAL A 200 25.33 40.71 18.71
N LEU A 201 25.34 40.09 17.53
CA LEU A 201 25.84 38.74 17.32
C LEU A 201 27.39 38.69 17.37
N PRO A 202 28.00 37.60 17.86
CA PRO A 202 29.44 37.47 17.88
C PRO A 202 30.01 37.27 16.48
N GLU A 203 31.05 38.05 16.15
CA GLU A 203 31.79 37.91 14.89
C GLU A 203 32.86 36.81 14.95
N ASN A 204 33.38 36.50 16.15
CA ASN A 204 34.40 35.47 16.35
C ASN A 204 34.12 34.64 17.62
N ILE A 205 34.36 33.33 17.55
CA ILE A 205 34.39 32.44 18.71
C ILE A 205 35.69 31.63 18.67
N GLY A 206 36.60 31.89 19.61
CA GLY A 206 37.95 31.34 19.57
C GLY A 206 38.75 31.91 18.40
N GLU A 207 39.22 31.05 17.49
CA GLU A 207 39.92 31.41 16.25
C GLU A 207 39.01 31.44 15.00
N THR A 208 37.73 31.08 15.15
CA THR A 208 36.80 30.93 14.01
C THR A 208 35.94 32.17 13.82
N ALA A 209 36.01 32.77 12.63
CA ALA A 209 35.15 33.87 12.22
C ALA A 209 33.76 33.36 11.80
N LEU A 210 32.71 33.95 12.36
CA LEU A 210 31.31 33.60 12.10
C LEU A 210 30.66 34.64 11.20
N THR A 211 29.94 34.15 10.18
CA THR A 211 29.09 34.98 9.32
C THR A 211 27.65 34.49 9.43
N TRP A 212 26.74 35.42 9.69
CA TRP A 212 25.34 35.11 9.97
C TRP A 212 24.50 35.32 8.71
N TYR A 213 23.71 34.32 8.36
CA TYR A 213 22.77 34.38 7.24
C TYR A 213 21.37 34.02 7.75
N GLY A 214 20.36 34.71 7.22
CA GLY A 214 18.99 34.25 7.34
C GLY A 214 18.86 32.89 6.67
N LYS A 215 18.16 31.94 7.30
CA LYS A 215 17.93 30.64 6.69
C LYS A 215 17.00 30.83 5.48
N ASP A 216 17.54 30.68 4.28
CA ASP A 216 16.74 30.64 3.05
C ASP A 216 15.83 29.41 3.11
N ILE A 217 14.55 29.60 3.40
CA ILE A 217 13.54 28.55 3.29
C ILE A 217 13.09 28.55 1.83
N PRO A 218 13.47 27.55 1.02
CA PRO A 218 13.10 27.54 -0.38
C PRO A 218 11.57 27.50 -0.52
N ILE A 219 11.02 28.48 -1.23
CA ILE A 219 9.56 28.60 -1.47
C ILE A 219 9.10 27.59 -2.54
N TRP A 220 10.03 27.14 -3.40
CA TRP A 220 9.77 26.25 -4.54
C TRP A 220 9.06 24.93 -4.23
N PRO A 221 9.39 24.18 -3.15
CA PRO A 221 8.66 22.97 -2.79
C PRO A 221 7.17 23.23 -2.50
N LYS A 222 6.84 24.36 -1.85
CA LYS A 222 5.45 24.75 -1.56
C LYS A 222 4.69 25.07 -2.86
N VAL A 223 5.35 25.81 -3.77
CA VAL A 223 4.79 26.14 -5.09
C VAL A 223 4.56 24.89 -5.94
N PHE A 224 5.48 23.92 -5.88
CA PHE A 224 5.37 22.67 -6.64
C PHE A 224 4.18 21.82 -6.17
N VAL A 225 4.04 21.60 -4.86
CA VAL A 225 2.90 20.83 -4.30
C VAL A 225 1.58 21.53 -4.63
N PHE A 226 1.53 22.85 -4.51
CA PHE A 226 0.33 23.63 -4.77
C PHE A 226 -0.06 23.67 -6.25
N GLY A 227 0.90 23.86 -7.15
CA GLY A 227 0.66 23.87 -8.59
C GLY A 227 0.05 22.54 -9.08
N ASN A 228 0.52 21.42 -8.55
CA ASN A 228 -0.05 20.10 -8.84
C ASN A 228 -1.48 19.96 -8.31
N LEU A 229 -1.77 20.44 -7.09
CA LEU A 229 -3.13 20.42 -6.53
C LEU A 229 -4.13 21.22 -7.39
N CYS A 230 -3.74 22.41 -7.85
CA CYS A 230 -4.56 23.22 -8.75
C CYS A 230 -4.86 22.52 -10.08
N LEU A 231 -3.86 21.88 -10.69
CA LEU A 231 -4.06 21.14 -11.94
C LEU A 231 -5.06 20.00 -11.78
N ILE A 232 -4.97 19.25 -10.68
CA ILE A 232 -5.90 18.16 -10.37
C ILE A 232 -7.32 18.70 -10.20
N LEU A 233 -7.51 19.76 -9.41
CA LEU A 233 -8.83 20.38 -9.20
C LEU A 233 -9.43 20.92 -10.50
N LEU A 234 -8.62 21.55 -11.36
CA LEU A 234 -9.07 22.02 -12.67
C LEU A 234 -9.50 20.89 -13.59
N TYR A 235 -8.77 19.77 -13.59
CA TYR A 235 -9.13 18.57 -14.34
C TYR A 235 -10.49 18.02 -13.90
N PHE A 236 -10.70 17.83 -12.60
CA PHE A 236 -11.98 17.34 -12.06
C PHE A 236 -13.14 18.30 -12.37
N CYS A 237 -12.92 19.61 -12.27
CA CYS A 237 -13.94 20.62 -12.59
C CYS A 237 -14.30 20.61 -14.09
N GLN A 238 -13.35 20.33 -14.98
CA GLN A 238 -13.64 20.14 -16.41
C GLN A 238 -14.43 18.86 -16.68
N GLU A 239 -14.06 17.74 -16.04
CA GLU A 239 -14.73 16.47 -16.24
C GLU A 239 -16.18 16.51 -15.73
N GLU A 240 -16.43 17.16 -14.59
CA GLU A 240 -17.79 17.37 -14.08
C GLU A 240 -18.66 18.17 -15.07
N ARG A 241 -18.13 19.28 -15.63
CA ARG A 241 -18.84 20.05 -16.67
C ARG A 241 -19.16 19.21 -17.90
N ARG A 242 -18.23 18.36 -18.33
CA ARG A 242 -18.41 17.46 -19.48
C ARG A 242 -19.53 16.44 -19.20
N MET A 243 -19.47 15.79 -18.05
CA MET A 243 -20.49 14.82 -17.62
C MET A 243 -21.88 15.47 -17.53
N GLN A 244 -21.93 16.71 -17.01
CA GLN A 244 -23.18 17.44 -16.90
C GLN A 244 -23.75 17.86 -18.26
N TYR A 245 -22.89 18.26 -19.20
CA TYR A 245 -23.30 18.52 -20.58
C TYR A 245 -23.89 17.27 -21.25
N PHE A 246 -23.21 16.13 -21.18
CA PHE A 246 -23.70 14.89 -21.78
C PHE A 246 -25.02 14.45 -21.18
N LYS A 247 -25.16 14.51 -19.85
CA LYS A 247 -26.40 14.10 -19.22
C LYS A 247 -27.56 15.07 -19.53
N ASN A 248 -27.31 16.37 -19.54
CA ASN A 248 -28.35 17.35 -19.94
C ASN A 248 -28.83 17.11 -21.38
N ARG A 249 -27.90 16.79 -22.31
CA ARG A 249 -28.24 16.41 -23.68
C ARG A 249 -29.08 15.13 -23.71
N GLU A 250 -28.69 14.10 -22.96
CA GLU A 250 -29.42 12.83 -22.91
C GLU A 250 -30.83 12.99 -22.31
N ASP A 251 -30.95 13.75 -21.22
CA ASP A 251 -32.22 14.04 -20.55
C ASP A 251 -33.16 14.82 -21.48
N GLY A 252 -32.63 15.80 -22.21
CA GLY A 252 -33.42 16.55 -23.20
C GLY A 252 -33.86 15.70 -24.38
N LEU A 253 -32.98 14.84 -24.93
CA LEU A 253 -33.36 13.86 -25.95
C LEU A 253 -34.50 12.96 -25.47
N ARG A 254 -34.41 12.47 -24.22
CA ARG A 254 -35.41 11.60 -23.60
C ARG A 254 -36.76 12.30 -23.39
N GLN A 255 -36.76 13.59 -23.07
CA GLN A 255 -37.97 14.40 -22.95
C GLN A 255 -38.65 14.64 -24.30
N ASP A 256 -37.88 14.88 -25.36
CA ASP A 256 -38.40 15.12 -26.71
C ASP A 256 -38.96 13.84 -27.38
N TYR A 257 -38.45 12.67 -26.98
CA TYR A 257 -38.73 11.39 -27.67
C TYR A 257 -40.23 11.05 -27.80
N PRO A 258 -41.06 11.07 -26.74
CA PRO A 258 -42.47 10.70 -26.85
C PRO A 258 -43.24 11.65 -27.77
N GLU A 259 -42.91 12.95 -27.76
CA GLU A 259 -43.55 13.95 -28.60
C GLU A 259 -43.22 13.72 -30.09
N ILE A 260 -41.95 13.45 -30.40
CA ILE A 260 -41.49 13.14 -31.76
C ILE A 260 -42.19 11.89 -32.30
N VAL A 261 -42.21 10.80 -31.53
CA VAL A 261 -42.84 9.54 -31.95
C VAL A 261 -44.35 9.74 -32.14
N TYR A 262 -45.03 10.44 -31.23
CA TYR A 262 -46.45 10.74 -31.36
C TYR A 262 -46.78 11.53 -32.63
N ARG A 263 -46.00 12.57 -32.94
CA ARG A 263 -46.18 13.36 -34.16
C ARG A 263 -45.94 12.53 -35.43
N LEU A 264 -44.92 11.67 -35.43
CA LEU A 264 -44.65 10.76 -36.55
C LEU A 264 -45.82 9.80 -36.76
N VAL A 265 -46.35 9.18 -35.70
CA VAL A 265 -47.52 8.31 -35.77
C VAL A 265 -48.74 9.03 -36.33
N LEU A 266 -49.02 10.25 -35.86
CA LEU A 266 -50.18 11.01 -36.28
C LEU A 266 -50.11 11.40 -37.76
N LEU A 267 -48.94 11.86 -38.24
CA LEU A 267 -48.76 12.27 -39.63
C LEU A 267 -48.67 11.08 -40.58
N ILE A 268 -48.00 10.00 -40.20
CA ILE A 268 -47.98 8.76 -41.01
C ILE A 268 -49.37 8.13 -41.04
N GLY A 269 -50.08 8.15 -39.89
CA GLY A 269 -51.44 7.65 -39.76
C GLY A 269 -52.46 8.41 -40.61
N SER A 270 -52.21 9.69 -40.93
CA SER A 270 -53.05 10.48 -41.84
C SER A 270 -52.75 10.23 -43.33
N GLY A 271 -51.82 9.31 -43.64
CA GLY A 271 -51.46 8.93 -45.00
C GLY A 271 -50.22 9.64 -45.55
N MET A 272 -49.49 10.44 -44.75
CA MET A 272 -48.22 11.01 -45.17
C MET A 272 -47.12 9.93 -45.26
N THR A 273 -46.17 10.11 -46.19
CA THR A 273 -44.96 9.28 -46.23
C THR A 273 -44.05 9.62 -45.06
N VAL A 274 -43.15 8.70 -44.68
CA VAL A 274 -42.18 8.90 -43.60
C VAL A 274 -41.38 10.17 -43.82
N ARG A 275 -40.82 10.34 -45.03
CA ARG A 275 -40.07 11.53 -45.42
C ARG A 275 -40.88 12.82 -45.27
N ALA A 276 -42.11 12.85 -45.78
CA ALA A 276 -42.95 14.04 -45.71
C ALA A 276 -43.35 14.39 -44.26
N ALA A 277 -43.64 13.37 -43.44
CA ALA A 277 -43.90 13.56 -42.01
C ALA A 277 -42.66 14.09 -41.28
N TRP A 278 -41.48 13.56 -41.59
CA TRP A 278 -40.20 13.98 -41.02
C TRP A 278 -39.84 15.42 -41.36
N GLU A 279 -39.92 15.79 -42.64
CA GLU A 279 -39.68 17.16 -43.12
C GLU A 279 -40.66 18.16 -42.51
N LYS A 280 -41.95 17.79 -42.40
CA LYS A 280 -42.97 18.63 -41.74
C LYS A 280 -42.66 18.85 -40.26
N ILE A 281 -42.29 17.80 -39.52
CA ILE A 281 -41.95 17.92 -38.10
C ILE A 281 -40.74 18.82 -37.90
N SER A 282 -39.72 18.68 -38.75
CA SER A 282 -38.51 19.51 -38.73
C SER A 282 -38.81 20.98 -39.06
N SER A 283 -39.66 21.24 -40.06
CA SER A 283 -40.03 22.60 -40.45
C SER A 283 -40.88 23.30 -39.37
N ASP A 284 -41.85 22.58 -38.78
CA ASP A 284 -42.62 23.08 -37.63
C ASP A 284 -41.71 23.44 -36.45
N TYR A 285 -40.67 22.64 -36.21
CA TYR A 285 -39.67 22.93 -35.17
C TYR A 285 -38.84 24.18 -35.47
N GLN A 286 -38.38 24.37 -36.70
CA GLN A 286 -37.63 25.58 -37.09
C GLN A 286 -38.45 26.85 -36.82
N ASN A 287 -39.73 26.85 -37.24
CA ASN A 287 -40.65 27.95 -36.97
C ASN A 287 -40.87 28.19 -35.47
N TRP A 288 -40.93 27.11 -34.67
CA TRP A 288 -41.07 27.20 -33.22
C TRP A 288 -39.80 27.74 -32.54
N ARG A 289 -38.61 27.31 -33.00
CA ARG A 289 -37.30 27.77 -32.51
C ARG A 289 -37.11 29.26 -32.78
N GLU A 290 -37.44 29.74 -33.97
CA GLU A 290 -37.35 31.15 -34.34
C GLU A 290 -38.24 32.04 -33.45
N ARG A 291 -39.42 31.55 -33.06
CA ARG A 291 -40.35 32.28 -32.18
C ARG A 291 -39.96 32.25 -30.71
N THR A 292 -39.38 31.15 -30.24
CA THR A 292 -39.17 30.91 -28.80
C THR A 292 -37.72 31.13 -28.36
N GLY A 293 -36.76 31.09 -29.30
CA GLY A 293 -35.32 31.14 -29.02
C GLY A 293 -34.78 29.94 -28.23
N LYS A 294 -35.57 28.86 -28.14
CA LYS A 294 -35.22 27.64 -27.37
C LYS A 294 -34.83 26.52 -28.32
N ASN A 295 -33.81 25.76 -27.93
CA ASN A 295 -33.35 24.59 -28.68
C ASN A 295 -33.83 23.31 -28.00
N ARG A 296 -34.18 22.31 -28.81
CA ARG A 296 -34.57 20.97 -28.36
C ARG A 296 -33.72 19.93 -29.07
N TRP A 297 -32.93 19.18 -28.32
CA TRP A 297 -31.91 18.29 -28.87
C TRP A 297 -32.48 17.22 -29.80
N GLY A 298 -33.66 16.65 -29.51
CA GLY A 298 -34.26 15.63 -30.37
C GLY A 298 -34.62 16.16 -31.75
N TYR A 299 -35.13 17.39 -31.81
CA TYR A 299 -35.55 18.04 -33.05
C TYR A 299 -34.36 18.59 -33.86
N GLU A 300 -33.31 19.07 -33.21
CA GLU A 300 -32.05 19.48 -33.88
C GLU A 300 -31.39 18.30 -34.64
N GLU A 301 -31.44 17.10 -34.05
CA GLU A 301 -30.92 15.89 -34.70
C GLU A 301 -31.80 15.46 -35.89
N MET A 302 -33.12 15.69 -35.81
CA MET A 302 -34.06 15.48 -36.93
C MET A 302 -33.80 16.45 -38.08
N GLU A 303 -33.59 17.74 -37.77
CA GLU A 303 -33.21 18.76 -38.77
C GLU A 303 -31.88 18.42 -39.44
N THR A 304 -30.92 17.91 -38.67
CA THR A 304 -29.65 17.44 -39.21
C THR A 304 -29.84 16.27 -40.18
N ALA A 305 -30.75 15.33 -39.90
CA ALA A 305 -31.09 14.26 -40.84
C ALA A 305 -31.77 14.80 -42.12
N VAL A 306 -32.63 15.84 -42.03
CA VAL A 306 -33.20 16.51 -43.21
C VAL A 306 -32.10 17.15 -44.05
N ARG A 307 -31.14 17.83 -43.41
CA ARG A 307 -29.99 18.40 -44.12
C ARG A 307 -29.16 17.32 -44.81
N GLU A 308 -28.86 16.22 -44.14
CA GLU A 308 -28.16 15.07 -44.74
C GLU A 308 -28.87 14.56 -45.99
N MET A 309 -30.20 14.38 -45.93
CA MET A 309 -31.01 13.96 -47.08
C MET A 309 -30.96 14.97 -48.24
N ASN A 310 -31.00 16.27 -47.92
CA ASN A 310 -30.88 17.33 -48.93
C ASN A 310 -29.49 17.39 -49.57
N TYR A 311 -28.44 16.99 -48.85
CA TYR A 311 -27.08 16.85 -49.37
C TYR A 311 -26.82 15.53 -50.12
N GLY A 312 -27.88 14.76 -50.41
CA GLY A 312 -27.78 13.54 -51.22
C GLY A 312 -27.47 12.26 -50.45
N ILE A 313 -27.50 12.28 -49.12
CA ILE A 313 -27.42 11.05 -48.32
C ILE A 313 -28.75 10.29 -48.46
N PRO A 314 -28.75 8.98 -48.78
CA PRO A 314 -29.97 8.20 -48.90
C PRO A 314 -30.80 8.23 -47.61
N GLU A 315 -32.13 8.31 -47.74
CA GLU A 315 -33.08 8.38 -46.62
C GLU A 315 -32.85 7.29 -45.56
N LEU A 316 -32.65 6.04 -46.00
CA LEU A 316 -32.33 4.91 -45.11
C LEU A 316 -31.07 5.17 -44.27
N LYS A 317 -30.05 5.78 -44.88
CA LYS A 317 -28.78 6.08 -44.21
C LYS A 317 -28.91 7.27 -43.26
N ALA A 318 -29.69 8.28 -43.62
CA ALA A 318 -29.97 9.43 -42.77
C ALA A 318 -30.69 9.00 -41.47
N TYR A 319 -31.66 8.06 -41.54
CA TYR A 319 -32.31 7.53 -40.34
C TYR A 319 -31.37 6.69 -39.46
N GLU A 320 -30.50 5.87 -40.04
CA GLU A 320 -29.47 5.16 -39.29
C GLU A 320 -28.50 6.12 -38.58
N ASN A 321 -28.06 7.17 -39.28
CA ASN A 321 -27.16 8.18 -38.74
C ASN A 321 -27.85 8.95 -37.60
N PHE A 322 -29.12 9.31 -37.76
CA PHE A 322 -29.93 9.92 -36.71
C PHE A 322 -29.98 9.07 -35.43
N GLY A 323 -30.32 7.79 -35.55
CA GLY A 323 -30.33 6.87 -34.39
C GLY A 323 -28.97 6.80 -33.69
N LYS A 324 -27.87 6.77 -34.47
CA LYS A 324 -26.50 6.77 -33.93
C LYS A 324 -26.12 8.09 -33.25
N ARG A 325 -26.52 9.25 -33.80
CA ARG A 325 -26.21 10.58 -33.22
C ARG A 325 -26.98 10.84 -31.92
N CYS A 326 -28.24 10.41 -31.85
CA CYS A 326 -29.05 10.51 -30.64
C CYS A 326 -28.57 9.56 -29.53
N GLY A 327 -28.07 8.36 -29.88
CA GLY A 327 -27.36 7.45 -28.97
C GLY A 327 -28.20 6.80 -27.85
N THR A 328 -29.44 7.23 -27.65
CA THR A 328 -30.37 6.69 -26.67
C THR A 328 -31.16 5.50 -27.25
N GLN A 329 -31.46 4.51 -26.41
CA GLN A 329 -32.05 3.23 -26.84
C GLN A 329 -33.37 3.39 -27.61
N GLY A 330 -34.22 4.33 -27.20
CA GLY A 330 -35.47 4.66 -27.90
C GLY A 330 -35.23 5.15 -29.33
N TYR A 331 -34.34 6.11 -29.53
CA TYR A 331 -34.05 6.66 -30.87
C TYR A 331 -33.37 5.65 -31.80
N ILE A 332 -32.53 4.75 -31.28
CA ILE A 332 -31.93 3.67 -32.06
C ILE A 332 -33.01 2.68 -32.54
N ARG A 333 -33.96 2.35 -31.68
CA ARG A 333 -35.11 1.50 -32.03
C ARG A 333 -36.01 2.20 -33.05
N LEU A 334 -36.35 3.48 -32.83
CA LEU A 334 -37.13 4.29 -33.77
C LEU A 334 -36.48 4.35 -35.16
N ALA A 335 -35.18 4.65 -35.24
CA ALA A 335 -34.42 4.64 -36.49
C ALA A 335 -34.53 3.29 -37.22
N SER A 336 -34.42 2.18 -36.47
CA SER A 336 -34.55 0.84 -37.02
C SER A 336 -35.96 0.55 -37.55
N LEU A 337 -37.01 1.04 -36.88
CA LEU A 337 -38.40 0.91 -37.33
C LEU A 337 -38.64 1.72 -38.61
N LEU A 338 -38.11 2.94 -38.70
CA LEU A 338 -38.24 3.80 -39.88
C LEU A 338 -37.53 3.20 -41.09
N VAL A 339 -36.31 2.67 -40.91
CA VAL A 339 -35.56 1.94 -41.95
C VAL A 339 -36.35 0.73 -42.46
N GLN A 340 -37.01 -0.01 -41.57
CA GLN A 340 -37.86 -1.13 -41.96
C GLN A 340 -39.11 -0.67 -42.72
N GLN A 341 -39.72 0.44 -42.31
CA GLN A 341 -40.90 1.00 -42.97
C GLN A 341 -40.61 1.43 -44.41
N VAL A 342 -39.48 2.12 -44.63
CA VAL A 342 -39.06 2.53 -45.97
C VAL A 342 -38.75 1.33 -46.86
N ARG A 343 -38.25 0.21 -46.31
CA ARG A 343 -37.95 -1.02 -47.06
C ARG A 343 -39.17 -1.92 -47.35
N ARG A 344 -40.15 -2.00 -46.44
CA ARG A 344 -41.24 -3.01 -46.49
C ARG A 344 -42.64 -2.43 -46.71
N GLY A 345 -42.82 -1.11 -46.66
CA GLY A 345 -44.12 -0.44 -46.81
C GLY A 345 -44.98 -0.44 -45.54
N ALA A 346 -46.01 0.42 -45.51
CA ALA A 346 -46.71 0.88 -44.30
C ALA A 346 -47.64 -0.13 -43.57
N ARG A 347 -47.71 -1.41 -43.97
CA ARG A 347 -48.67 -2.36 -43.37
C ARG A 347 -48.21 -2.83 -41.99
N GLY A 348 -48.98 -2.48 -40.95
CA GLY A 348 -48.83 -3.01 -39.57
C GLY A 348 -47.98 -2.19 -38.59
N MET A 349 -47.32 -1.12 -39.05
CA MET A 349 -46.40 -0.31 -38.20
C MET A 349 -47.11 0.60 -37.19
N ASN A 350 -48.35 1.04 -37.49
CA ASN A 350 -49.11 1.89 -36.57
C ASN A 350 -49.32 1.24 -35.19
N GLN A 351 -49.50 -0.09 -35.13
CA GLN A 351 -49.62 -0.79 -33.84
C GLN A 351 -48.29 -0.81 -33.07
N LEU A 352 -47.17 -1.01 -33.76
CA LEU A 352 -45.84 -1.03 -33.14
C LEU A 352 -45.42 0.35 -32.62
N LEU A 353 -45.68 1.41 -33.39
CA LEU A 353 -45.38 2.77 -32.95
C LEU A 353 -46.31 3.23 -31.82
N VAL A 354 -47.58 2.86 -31.83
CA VAL A 354 -48.52 3.16 -30.72
C VAL A 354 -48.10 2.43 -29.44
N GLN A 355 -47.66 1.18 -29.54
CA GLN A 355 -47.10 0.45 -28.40
C GLN A 355 -45.83 1.13 -27.86
N GLU A 356 -44.92 1.55 -28.75
CA GLU A 356 -43.69 2.25 -28.37
C GLU A 356 -43.98 3.60 -27.69
N VAL A 357 -45.02 4.34 -28.10
CA VAL A 357 -45.47 5.57 -27.40
C VAL A 357 -45.92 5.26 -25.97
N GLY A 358 -46.70 4.19 -25.78
CA GLY A 358 -47.15 3.77 -24.45
C GLY A 358 -45.99 3.39 -23.53
N GLU A 359 -45.03 2.63 -24.04
CA GLU A 359 -43.80 2.24 -23.32
C GLU A 359 -42.93 3.47 -23.00
N ALA A 360 -42.78 4.40 -23.93
CA ALA A 360 -42.02 5.63 -23.75
C ALA A 360 -42.61 6.56 -22.66
N GLU A 361 -43.93 6.66 -22.58
CA GLU A 361 -44.62 7.46 -21.55
C GLU A 361 -44.51 6.83 -20.15
N VAL A 362 -44.59 5.49 -20.05
CA VAL A 362 -44.38 4.78 -18.77
C VAL A 362 -42.95 4.99 -18.29
N LEU A 363 -41.97 4.82 -19.18
CA LEU A 363 -40.56 5.03 -18.88
C LEU A 363 -40.26 6.49 -18.49
N ARG A 364 -40.94 7.46 -19.12
CA ARG A 364 -40.85 8.89 -18.76
C ARG A 364 -41.34 9.14 -17.32
N ARG A 365 -42.45 8.55 -16.91
CA ARG A 365 -42.99 8.69 -15.54
C ARG A 365 -42.07 8.09 -14.49
N GLU A 366 -41.52 6.90 -14.77
CA GLU A 366 -40.57 6.24 -13.88
C GLU A 366 -39.27 7.04 -13.74
N ASN A 367 -38.74 7.57 -14.85
CA ASN A 367 -37.54 8.39 -14.85
C ASN A 367 -37.75 9.75 -14.18
N ALA A 368 -38.92 10.36 -14.32
CA ALA A 368 -39.25 11.59 -13.59
C ALA A 368 -39.23 11.36 -12.08
N ARG A 369 -39.71 10.19 -11.62
CA ARG A 369 -39.68 9.80 -10.21
C ARG A 369 -38.27 9.55 -9.71
N LYS A 370 -37.45 8.80 -10.45
CA LYS A 370 -36.01 8.59 -10.13
C LYS A 370 -35.22 9.89 -10.13
N SER A 371 -35.48 10.78 -11.08
CA SER A 371 -34.81 12.08 -11.15
C SER A 371 -35.19 12.99 -9.98
N ALA A 372 -36.41 12.87 -9.45
CA ALA A 372 -36.84 13.59 -8.24
C ALA A 372 -36.12 13.06 -6.98
N GLU A 373 -35.84 11.76 -6.92
CA GLU A 373 -35.06 11.13 -5.84
C GLU A 373 -33.55 11.46 -5.94
N GLU A 374 -32.98 11.47 -7.15
CA GLU A 374 -31.55 11.74 -7.40
C GLU A 374 -31.17 13.23 -7.37
N ALA A 375 -32.15 14.16 -7.41
CA ALA A 375 -31.88 15.59 -7.45
C ALA A 375 -31.14 16.11 -6.21
N GLY A 376 -31.38 15.50 -5.03
CA GLY A 376 -30.78 15.92 -3.77
C GLY A 376 -29.28 15.65 -3.68
N THR A 377 -28.85 14.43 -3.99
CA THR A 377 -27.43 14.02 -3.90
C THR A 377 -26.56 14.60 -5.00
N ARG A 378 -27.16 14.91 -6.14
CA ARG A 378 -26.43 15.34 -7.34
C ARG A 378 -26.01 16.81 -7.34
N LEU A 379 -26.68 17.65 -6.55
CA LEU A 379 -26.29 19.05 -6.32
C LEU A 379 -25.23 19.19 -5.24
N ILE A 380 -25.09 18.20 -4.35
CA ILE A 380 -24.14 18.25 -3.22
C ILE A 380 -22.69 18.11 -3.69
N LEU A 381 -22.42 17.25 -4.68
CA LEU A 381 -21.06 16.99 -5.18
C LEU A 381 -20.37 18.27 -5.75
N PRO A 382 -20.97 19.02 -6.68
CA PRO A 382 -20.39 20.27 -7.18
C PRO A 382 -20.24 21.34 -6.09
N MET A 383 -21.14 21.39 -5.10
CA MET A 383 -21.03 22.34 -4.00
C MET A 383 -19.83 22.05 -3.08
N VAL A 384 -19.59 20.78 -2.76
CA VAL A 384 -18.42 20.36 -1.97
C VAL A 384 -17.13 20.68 -2.71
N LEU A 385 -17.06 20.38 -4.01
CA LEU A 385 -15.88 20.66 -4.82
C LEU A 385 -15.58 22.16 -4.92
N LEU A 386 -16.61 22.99 -5.11
CA LEU A 386 -16.47 24.45 -5.10
C LEU A 386 -15.99 24.97 -3.73
N MET A 387 -16.54 24.43 -2.64
CA MET A 387 -16.13 24.78 -1.28
C MET A 387 -14.65 24.46 -1.03
N THR A 388 -14.18 23.30 -1.50
CA THR A 388 -12.75 22.92 -1.41
C THR A 388 -11.86 23.88 -2.18
N VAL A 389 -12.27 24.32 -3.38
CA VAL A 389 -11.51 25.30 -4.17
C VAL A 389 -11.43 26.66 -3.45
N VAL A 390 -12.55 27.15 -2.91
CA VAL A 390 -12.57 28.42 -2.16
C VAL A 390 -11.71 28.31 -0.89
N PHE A 391 -11.81 27.22 -0.15
CA PHE A 391 -10.99 26.98 1.04
C PHE A 391 -9.50 26.94 0.71
N ALA A 392 -9.12 26.28 -0.39
CA ALA A 392 -7.75 26.28 -0.88
C ALA A 392 -7.27 27.71 -1.18
N ILE A 393 -8.08 28.52 -1.89
CA ILE A 393 -7.75 29.92 -2.21
C ILE A 393 -7.48 30.76 -0.95
N LEU A 394 -8.24 30.55 0.13
CA LEU A 394 -8.10 31.26 1.39
C LEU A 394 -6.92 30.77 2.25
N MET A 395 -6.65 29.46 2.24
CA MET A 395 -5.55 28.85 3.00
C MET A 395 -4.17 29.21 2.43
N ILE A 396 -4.04 29.40 1.11
CA ILE A 396 -2.76 29.72 0.46
C ILE A 396 -2.08 30.95 1.06
N PRO A 397 -2.71 32.15 1.13
CA PRO A 397 -2.06 33.32 1.71
C PRO A 397 -1.75 33.12 3.19
N ALA A 398 -2.60 32.40 3.94
CA ALA A 398 -2.37 32.10 5.35
C ALA A 398 -1.11 31.24 5.55
N PHE A 399 -0.96 30.15 4.79
CA PHE A 399 0.23 29.28 4.86
C PHE A 399 1.50 29.94 4.32
N LEU A 400 1.38 30.85 3.36
CA LEU A 400 2.52 31.66 2.89
C LEU A 400 2.94 32.70 3.94
N SER A 401 1.98 33.25 4.70
CA SER A 401 2.24 34.23 5.77
C SER A 401 2.76 33.63 7.07
N MET A 402 2.53 32.34 7.35
CA MET A 402 2.88 31.70 8.62
C MET A 402 4.38 31.47 8.85
N ASN A 403 5.25 31.87 7.92
CA ASN A 403 6.71 31.71 8.02
C ASN A 403 7.48 32.99 7.67
N LEU A 404 6.81 34.15 7.75
CA LEU A 404 7.42 35.47 7.61
C LEU A 404 7.70 36.07 8.99
#